data_AF-A0A8W8K860-F1
#
_entry.id   AF-A0A8W8K860-F1
#
_cell.length_a   1.000
_cell.length_b   1.000
_cell.length_c   1.000
_cell.angle_alpha   90.00
_cell.angle_beta   90.00
_cell.angle_gamma   90.00
#
_symmetry.space_group_name_H-M   'P 1'
#
loop_
_entity.id
_entity.type
_entity.pdbx_description
1 polymer ?
#
loop_
_entity_poly.entity_id
_entity_poly.type
_entity_poly.pdbx_seq_one_letter_code
_entity_poly.pdbx_strand_id
1 'polypeptide(L)'
;SSVYKELDALKELVNFIDSHSNLLQDPPSLVGKVPQLQPDAHFRTTLATKDPPGRHYHELFIEHADYERALRHEKITVETTQESSHTHMVEITYDSHSHHWVITQCDGEQHCWDGHSNMLTKID
;
A
#
# COMPACT_ATOMS: atom_id res chain seq x y z
N SER A 1 23.42 10.18 -13.05
CA SER A 1 22.53 9.14 -13.59
C SER A 1 21.15 9.74 -13.83
N SER A 2 20.84 10.07 -15.09
CA SER A 2 19.60 10.76 -15.50
C SER A 2 18.41 9.80 -15.63
N VAL A 3 18.68 8.56 -16.04
CA VAL A 3 17.66 7.52 -16.31
C VAL A 3 16.77 7.22 -15.11
N TYR A 4 17.31 7.20 -13.88
CA TYR A 4 16.51 6.95 -12.68
C TYR A 4 15.58 8.10 -12.33
N LYS A 5 16.04 9.35 -12.53
CA LYS A 5 15.22 10.55 -12.29
C LYS A 5 14.10 10.68 -13.32
N GLU A 6 14.36 10.26 -14.55
CA GLU A 6 13.37 10.24 -15.63
C GLU A 6 12.27 9.18 -15.37
N LEU A 7 12.62 8.03 -14.78
CA LEU A 7 11.66 6.99 -14.40
C LEU A 7 10.75 7.42 -13.23
N ASP A 8 11.32 8.06 -12.22
CA ASP A 8 10.53 8.55 -11.07
C ASP A 8 9.60 9.68 -11.48
N ALA A 9 10.07 10.62 -12.31
CA ALA A 9 9.23 11.69 -12.87
C ALA A 9 8.08 11.15 -13.74
N LEU A 10 8.30 10.05 -14.47
CA LEU A 10 7.25 9.40 -15.25
C LEU A 10 6.19 8.76 -14.33
N LYS A 11 6.61 8.12 -13.24
CA LYS A 11 5.68 7.53 -12.25
C LYS A 11 4.85 8.61 -11.57
N GLU A 12 5.47 9.70 -11.14
CA GLU A 12 4.76 10.84 -10.53
C GLU A 12 3.73 11.44 -11.50
N LEU A 13 4.09 11.59 -12.78
CA LEU A 13 3.17 12.09 -13.80
C LEU A 13 1.98 11.14 -14.03
N VAL A 14 2.22 9.83 -14.07
CA VAL A 14 1.16 8.82 -14.24
C VAL A 14 0.20 8.83 -13.05
N ASN A 15 0.74 8.83 -11.82
CA ASN A 15 -0.07 8.91 -10.60
C ASN A 15 -0.87 10.22 -10.52
N PHE A 16 -0.28 11.33 -10.98
CA PHE A 16 -0.97 12.61 -11.08
C PHE A 16 -2.14 12.55 -12.08
N ILE A 17 -1.95 11.96 -13.26
CA ILE A 17 -2.99 11.81 -14.28
C ILE A 17 -4.12 10.90 -13.79
N ASP A 18 -3.80 9.81 -13.10
CA ASP A 18 -4.79 8.89 -12.54
C ASP A 18 -5.66 9.57 -11.47
N SER A 19 -5.01 10.23 -10.50
CA SER A 19 -5.68 10.97 -9.42
C SER A 19 -6.47 12.20 -9.90
N HIS A 20 -6.08 12.80 -11.02
CA HIS A 20 -6.73 13.98 -11.61
C HIS A 20 -7.45 13.67 -12.93
N SER A 21 -7.77 12.40 -13.18
CA SER A 21 -8.43 11.93 -14.41
C SER A 21 -9.76 12.66 -14.69
N ASN A 22 -10.46 13.08 -13.63
CA ASN A 22 -11.71 13.87 -13.73
C ASN A 22 -11.51 15.33 -14.18
N LEU A 23 -10.28 15.85 -14.19
CA LEU A 23 -9.96 17.21 -14.67
C LEU A 23 -9.55 17.26 -16.15
N LEU A 24 -9.33 16.10 -16.78
CA LEU A 24 -8.97 15.99 -18.19
C LEU A 24 -10.24 15.76 -19.01
N GLN A 25 -10.60 16.76 -19.83
CA GLN A 25 -11.79 16.69 -20.71
C GLN A 25 -11.70 15.57 -21.76
N ASP A 26 -10.47 15.21 -22.17
CA ASP A 26 -10.18 14.05 -23.00
C ASP A 26 -8.83 13.47 -22.56
N PRO A 27 -8.78 12.23 -22.05
CA PRO A 27 -7.52 11.62 -21.68
C PRO A 27 -6.68 11.37 -22.94
N PRO A 28 -5.40 11.80 -22.98
CA PRO A 28 -4.55 11.52 -24.11
C PRO A 28 -4.41 10.00 -24.25
N SER A 29 -4.72 9.47 -25.44
CA SER A 29 -4.53 8.07 -25.81
C SER A 29 -3.03 7.77 -26.00
N LEU A 30 -2.27 7.94 -24.93
CA LEU A 30 -0.85 7.66 -24.91
C LEU A 30 -0.64 6.27 -24.31
N VAL A 31 -0.15 5.39 -25.18
CA VAL A 31 0.68 4.24 -24.83
C VAL A 31 -0.05 3.15 -24.04
N GLY A 32 -0.47 2.14 -24.82
CA GLY A 32 -0.80 0.78 -24.42
C GLY A 32 -1.24 0.61 -22.99
N LYS A 33 -2.56 0.65 -22.77
CA LYS A 33 -3.31 0.11 -21.61
C LYS A 33 -2.36 -0.62 -20.65
N VAL A 34 -1.65 0.13 -19.81
CA VAL A 34 -1.06 -0.46 -18.62
C VAL A 34 -2.29 -1.01 -17.95
N PRO A 35 -2.40 -2.33 -17.74
CA PRO A 35 -3.51 -2.84 -16.98
C PRO A 35 -3.50 -2.00 -15.71
N GLN A 36 -4.54 -1.19 -15.47
CA GLN A 36 -4.86 -0.78 -14.12
C GLN A 36 -5.11 -2.13 -13.44
N LEU A 37 -4.04 -2.67 -12.86
CA LEU A 37 -4.08 -3.87 -12.06
C LEU A 37 -4.95 -3.40 -10.90
N GLN A 38 -6.22 -3.76 -10.93
CA GLN A 38 -7.02 -3.64 -9.72
C GLN A 38 -6.20 -4.35 -8.65
N PRO A 39 -5.89 -3.69 -7.52
CA PRO A 39 -5.11 -4.35 -6.49
C PRO A 39 -5.84 -5.63 -6.09
N ASP A 40 -5.20 -6.76 -6.39
CA ASP A 40 -5.85 -8.06 -6.29
C ASP A 40 -6.03 -8.52 -4.84
N ALA A 41 -5.33 -7.87 -3.90
CA ALA A 41 -5.50 -8.11 -2.48
C ALA A 41 -5.60 -6.82 -1.68
N HIS A 42 -6.69 -6.72 -0.92
CA HIS A 42 -7.02 -5.64 -0.02
C HIS A 42 -6.90 -6.13 1.42
N PHE A 43 -6.25 -5.35 2.27
CA PHE A 43 -6.08 -5.64 3.68
C PHE A 43 -6.41 -4.43 4.54
N ARG A 44 -6.77 -4.69 5.79
CA ARG A 44 -6.98 -3.68 6.81
C ARG A 44 -6.18 -4.00 8.07
N THR A 45 -5.64 -2.96 8.69
CA THR A 45 -4.98 -3.05 9.99
C THR A 45 -5.99 -3.31 11.10
N THR A 46 -5.49 -3.78 12.25
CA THR A 46 -6.31 -3.81 13.48
C THR A 46 -6.69 -2.39 13.92
N LEU A 47 -7.71 -2.22 14.74
CA LEU A 47 -8.09 -0.91 15.27
C LEU A 47 -6.95 -0.27 16.10
N ALA A 48 -6.48 0.91 15.72
CA ALA A 48 -5.65 1.76 16.59
C ALA A 48 -6.51 2.39 17.68
N THR A 49 -5.94 2.56 18.86
CA THR A 49 -6.63 3.20 20.00
C THR A 49 -5.80 4.28 20.69
N LYS A 50 -4.60 4.59 20.20
CA LYS A 50 -3.73 5.61 20.77
C LYS A 50 -4.19 7.00 20.34
N ASP A 51 -4.13 7.96 21.26
CA ASP A 51 -4.60 9.34 21.06
C ASP A 51 -3.46 10.33 21.34
N PRO A 52 -3.17 11.30 20.45
CA PRO A 52 -3.72 11.46 19.08
C PRO A 52 -3.19 10.39 18.10
N PRO A 53 -3.90 10.04 17.01
CA PRO A 53 -5.13 10.68 16.47
C PRO A 53 -6.46 10.07 16.97
N GLY A 54 -6.41 9.02 17.78
CA GLY A 54 -7.58 8.32 18.27
C GLY A 54 -7.93 7.09 17.44
N ARG A 55 -9.19 6.66 17.51
CA ARG A 55 -9.62 5.36 16.96
C ARG A 55 -9.71 5.38 15.44
N HIS A 56 -8.88 4.60 14.76
CA HIS A 56 -8.90 4.47 13.31
C HIS A 56 -8.30 3.14 12.84
N TYR A 57 -8.40 2.88 11.53
CA TYR A 57 -7.78 1.75 10.83
C TYR A 57 -7.16 2.27 9.55
N HIS A 58 -6.22 1.52 9.00
CA HIS A 58 -5.67 1.77 7.68
C HIS A 58 -5.98 0.60 6.76
N GLU A 59 -6.14 0.92 5.49
CA GLU A 59 -6.27 -0.06 4.43
C GLU A 59 -4.98 -0.07 3.61
N LEU A 60 -4.68 -1.21 2.99
CA LEU A 60 -3.57 -1.32 2.05
C LEU A 60 -3.93 -2.26 0.92
N PHE A 61 -3.31 -2.01 -0.21
CA PHE A 61 -3.61 -2.65 -1.47
C PHE A 61 -2.31 -3.16 -2.06
N ILE A 62 -2.25 -4.44 -2.41
CA ILE A 62 -1.09 -5.03 -3.08
C ILE A 62 -1.51 -5.68 -4.38
N GLU A 63 -0.62 -5.58 -5.36
CA GLU A 63 -0.75 -6.25 -6.66
C GLU A 63 -0.66 -7.78 -6.52
N HIS A 64 -1.28 -8.54 -7.42
CA HIS A 64 -1.18 -10.00 -7.39
C HIS A 64 0.25 -10.52 -7.38
N ALA A 65 1.16 -9.87 -8.12
CA ALA A 65 2.57 -10.28 -8.16
C ALA A 65 3.22 -10.20 -6.76
N ASP A 66 2.93 -9.14 -6.01
CA ASP A 66 3.44 -8.96 -4.65
C ASP A 66 2.72 -9.83 -3.63
N TYR A 67 1.42 -10.08 -3.83
CA TYR A 67 0.67 -11.07 -3.04
C TYR A 67 1.32 -12.46 -3.15
N GLU A 68 1.61 -12.93 -4.37
CA GLU A 68 2.28 -14.22 -4.61
C GLU A 68 3.70 -14.25 -4.02
N ARG A 69 4.43 -13.14 -4.06
CA ARG A 69 5.75 -13.00 -3.41
C ARG A 69 5.63 -13.10 -1.89
N ALA A 70 4.68 -12.41 -1.29
CA ALA A 70 4.45 -12.44 0.14
C ALA A 70 4.03 -13.84 0.63
N LEU A 71 3.24 -14.58 -0.15
CA LEU A 71 2.91 -15.98 0.12
C LEU A 71 4.14 -16.90 0.15
N ARG A 72 5.24 -16.53 -0.52
CA ARG A 72 6.53 -17.22 -0.46
C ARG A 72 7.45 -16.68 0.63
N HIS A 73 6.91 -15.96 1.61
CA HIS A 73 7.64 -15.34 2.72
C HIS A 73 8.58 -14.20 2.31
N GLU A 74 8.42 -13.66 1.09
CA GLU A 74 9.07 -12.40 0.75
C GLU A 74 8.41 -11.26 1.54
N LYS A 75 9.21 -10.22 1.78
CA LYS A 75 8.76 -9.00 2.46
C LYS A 75 8.39 -7.96 1.42
N ILE A 76 7.19 -7.41 1.52
CA ILE A 76 6.65 -6.41 0.60
C ILE A 76 6.46 -5.12 1.36
N THR A 77 6.96 -4.02 0.81
CA THR A 77 6.75 -2.69 1.38
C THR A 77 5.63 -1.99 0.64
N VAL A 78 4.65 -1.48 1.38
CA VAL A 78 3.45 -0.85 0.85
C VAL A 78 3.07 0.35 1.72
N GLU A 79 2.57 1.41 1.08
CA GLU A 79 1.99 2.55 1.78
C GLU A 79 0.51 2.27 2.09
N THR A 80 0.08 2.59 3.30
CA THR A 80 -1.32 2.51 3.66
C THR A 80 -2.15 3.66 3.09
N THR A 81 -3.48 3.50 3.04
CA THR A 81 -4.40 4.61 2.78
C THR A 81 -4.27 5.69 3.84
N GLN A 82 -4.54 6.93 3.43
CA GLN A 82 -4.61 8.05 4.35
C GLN A 82 -5.93 7.98 5.12
N GLU A 83 -5.84 7.79 6.42
CA GLU A 83 -6.96 7.82 7.35
C GLU A 83 -6.54 8.65 8.56
N SER A 84 -7.46 9.43 9.14
CA SER A 84 -7.13 10.33 10.27
C SER A 84 -5.96 11.31 10.02
N SER A 85 -5.69 11.66 8.76
CA SER A 85 -4.69 12.64 8.31
C SER A 85 -3.23 12.14 8.21
N HIS A 86 -2.97 10.84 8.27
CA HIS A 86 -1.62 10.28 8.04
C HIS A 86 -1.64 8.92 7.32
N THR A 87 -0.46 8.49 6.88
CA THR A 87 -0.18 7.20 6.23
C THR A 87 0.99 6.52 6.95
N HIS A 88 1.16 5.21 6.70
CA HIS A 88 2.30 4.44 7.14
C HIS A 88 2.97 3.72 5.98
N MET A 89 4.29 3.60 6.04
CA MET A 89 5.04 2.67 5.22
C MET A 89 5.19 1.35 5.98
N VAL A 90 4.48 0.31 5.55
CA VAL A 90 4.48 -0.99 6.22
C VAL A 90 5.20 -2.05 5.39
N GLU A 91 6.01 -2.87 6.07
CA GLU A 91 6.56 -4.10 5.51
C GLU A 91 5.67 -5.27 5.93
N ILE A 92 5.16 -6.04 4.97
CA ILE A 92 4.22 -7.13 5.19
C ILE A 92 4.76 -8.46 4.64
N THR A 93 4.30 -9.56 5.22
CA THR A 93 4.54 -10.91 4.71
C THR A 93 3.43 -11.86 5.15
N TYR A 94 3.37 -13.05 4.54
CA TYR A 94 2.49 -14.13 4.98
C TYR A 94 3.26 -15.10 5.88
N ASP A 95 2.79 -15.31 7.11
CA ASP A 95 3.31 -16.34 8.01
C ASP A 95 2.56 -17.65 7.77
N SER A 96 3.23 -18.63 7.17
CA SER A 96 2.64 -19.96 6.89
C SER A 96 2.44 -20.82 8.13
N HIS A 97 3.11 -20.51 9.25
CA HIS A 97 2.97 -21.29 10.49
C HIS A 97 1.69 -20.93 11.23
N SER A 98 1.38 -19.63 11.30
CA SER A 98 0.16 -19.13 11.94
C SER A 98 -0.99 -18.88 10.96
N HIS A 99 -0.74 -19.00 9.65
CA HIS A 99 -1.68 -18.68 8.58
C HIS A 99 -2.22 -17.25 8.62
N HIS A 100 -1.37 -16.30 9.05
CA HIS A 100 -1.74 -14.89 9.21
C HIS A 100 -0.89 -13.97 8.34
N TRP A 101 -1.51 -12.86 7.92
CA TRP A 101 -0.81 -11.74 7.31
C TRP A 101 -0.29 -10.84 8.42
N VAL A 102 1.01 -10.54 8.36
CA VAL A 102 1.69 -9.81 9.42
C VAL A 102 2.48 -8.63 8.89
N ILE A 103 2.50 -7.56 9.66
CA ILE A 103 3.37 -6.41 9.50
C ILE A 103 4.66 -6.72 10.25
N THR A 104 5.77 -6.77 9.54
CA THR A 104 7.10 -6.97 10.14
C THR A 104 7.74 -5.65 10.55
N GLN A 105 7.44 -4.57 9.84
CA GLN A 105 7.89 -3.20 10.17
C GLN A 105 6.82 -2.17 9.80
N CYS A 106 6.78 -1.07 10.55
CA CYS A 106 5.94 0.10 10.31
C CYS A 106 6.82 1.35 10.48
N ASP A 107 6.97 2.14 9.43
CA ASP A 107 7.85 3.32 9.39
C ASP A 107 9.29 3.06 9.83
N GLY A 108 9.79 1.85 9.55
CA GLY A 108 11.12 1.38 9.94
C GLY A 108 11.23 0.81 11.36
N GLU A 109 10.14 0.79 12.13
CA GLU A 109 10.08 0.26 13.48
C GLU A 109 9.33 -1.08 13.53
N GLN A 110 9.63 -1.94 14.50
CA GLN A 110 8.94 -3.25 14.63
C GLN A 110 7.48 -3.14 15.09
N HIS A 111 7.12 -2.01 15.70
CA HIS A 111 5.79 -1.74 16.22
C HIS A 111 5.31 -0.40 15.71
N CYS A 112 4.06 -0.35 15.26
CA CYS A 112 3.43 0.87 14.81
C CYS A 112 3.28 1.86 15.98
N TRP A 113 3.65 3.11 15.75
CA TRP A 113 3.57 4.16 16.79
C TRP A 113 2.12 4.56 17.10
N ASP A 114 1.15 4.23 16.23
CA ASP A 114 -0.30 4.41 16.39
C ASP A 114 -0.95 3.36 17.29
N GLY A 115 -0.20 2.31 17.63
CA GLY A 115 -0.70 1.22 18.46
C GLY A 115 -1.57 0.21 17.71
N HIS A 116 -1.46 0.15 16.38
CA HIS A 116 -1.90 -1.04 15.65
C HIS A 116 -1.10 -2.26 16.09
N SER A 117 -1.76 -3.41 16.19
CA SER A 117 -1.04 -4.68 16.22
C SER A 117 -0.40 -4.95 14.86
N ASN A 118 0.54 -5.89 14.83
CA ASN A 118 1.19 -6.31 13.61
C ASN A 118 0.33 -7.27 12.76
N MET A 119 -0.97 -7.40 13.02
CA MET A 119 -1.86 -8.28 12.25
C MET A 119 -2.61 -7.50 11.17
N LEU A 120 -2.72 -8.12 10.01
CA LEU A 120 -3.55 -7.66 8.90
C LEU A 120 -4.70 -8.63 8.67
N THR A 121 -5.87 -8.08 8.40
CA THR A 121 -7.04 -8.84 7.97
C THR A 121 -7.25 -8.61 6.48
N LYS A 122 -7.25 -9.67 5.68
CA LYS A 122 -7.64 -9.58 4.28
C LYS A 122 -9.14 -9.24 4.21
N ILE A 123 -9.50 -8.26 3.39
CA ILE A 123 -10.88 -7.88 3.10
C ILE A 123 -11.18 -8.31 1.67
N ASP A 124 -12.23 -9.10 1.50
CA ASP A 124 -12.75 -9.55 0.19
C ASP A 124 -13.79 -8.56 -0.36
#